data_AF-A0A534ZCA2-F1
#
_entry.id   AF-A0A534ZCA2-F1
#
_cell.length_a   1.000
_cell.length_b   1.000
_cell.length_c   1.000
_cell.angle_alpha   90.00
_cell.angle_beta   90.00
_cell.angle_gamma   90.00
#
_symmetry.space_group_name_H-M   'P 1'
#
loop_
_entity.id
_entity.type
_entity.pdbx_description
1 polymer ?
#
loop_
_entity_poly.entity_id
_entity_poly.type
_entity_poly.pdbx_seq_one_letter_code
_entity_poly.pdbx_strand_id
1 'polypeptide(L)'
;MTREEPTETLGQRIRRIRKERGLSMAKVGGKDFTRAFLSQVELGKAQPSTRVLRLVAARLGTEVEYLLEGREAGIERELALEKGRVLLARGDPRRALLALRPALESRDWPLGTEARLCQAQAMRALGRIDDATRVLDNEKKVIWVHRDRQRMERVYAIERGEQPTIPDDPVQAHLELADRAQRQANGPDELEHYRAARVLLEAGVTGPRGT
;
A
#
# COMPACT_ATOMS: atom_id res chain seq x y z
N MET A 1 -13.43 -28.04 -8.23
CA MET A 1 -12.47 -28.25 -7.13
C MET A 1 -11.43 -27.15 -7.19
N THR A 2 -11.66 -26.04 -6.48
CA THR A 2 -10.66 -25.00 -6.29
C THR A 2 -9.63 -25.54 -5.30
N ARG A 3 -8.39 -25.75 -5.75
CA ARG A 3 -7.28 -26.07 -4.86
C ARG A 3 -7.04 -24.82 -4.00
N GLU A 4 -7.38 -24.87 -2.72
CA GLU A 4 -6.91 -23.91 -1.74
C GLU A 4 -5.39 -24.03 -1.70
N GLU A 5 -4.68 -23.01 -2.19
CA GLU A 5 -3.24 -22.91 -1.96
C GLU A 5 -2.99 -22.84 -0.45
N PRO A 6 -1.99 -23.56 0.09
CA PRO A 6 -1.77 -23.60 1.52
C PRO A 6 -1.29 -22.23 1.99
N THR A 7 -2.20 -21.44 2.59
CA THR A 7 -1.89 -20.18 3.25
C THR A 7 -0.83 -20.43 4.31
N GLU A 8 0.36 -19.85 4.13
CA GLU A 8 1.47 -19.90 5.07
C GLU A 8 0.98 -19.61 6.50
N THR A 9 1.27 -20.46 7.48
CA THR A 9 0.88 -20.21 8.88
C THR A 9 1.70 -19.07 9.49
N LEU A 10 1.20 -18.43 10.56
CA LEU A 10 1.93 -17.37 11.28
C LEU A 10 3.35 -17.78 11.66
N GLY A 11 3.54 -19.02 12.15
CA GLY A 11 4.85 -19.55 12.52
C GLY A 11 5.80 -19.69 11.32
N GLN A 12 5.30 -20.21 10.20
CA GLN A 12 6.06 -20.31 8.95
C GLN A 12 6.46 -18.94 8.42
N ARG A 13 5.57 -17.95 8.51
CA ARG A 13 5.83 -16.57 8.09
C ARG A 13 6.88 -15.86 8.92
N ILE A 14 6.78 -15.96 10.25
CA ILE A 14 7.80 -15.46 11.18
C ILE A 14 9.16 -16.08 10.83
N ARG A 15 9.21 -17.39 10.61
CA ARG A 15 10.44 -18.11 10.25
C ARG A 15 11.02 -17.64 8.92
N ARG A 16 10.19 -17.44 7.90
CA ARG A 16 10.60 -16.99 6.58
C ARG A 16 11.22 -15.59 6.64
N ILE A 17 10.50 -14.60 7.17
CA ILE A 17 10.98 -13.21 7.29
C ILE A 17 12.28 -13.17 8.10
N ARG A 18 12.34 -13.92 9.21
CA ARG A 18 13.54 -14.00 10.04
C ARG A 18 14.75 -14.50 9.24
N LYS A 19 14.57 -15.54 8.43
CA LYS A 19 15.64 -16.11 7.60
C LYS A 19 16.07 -15.18 6.48
N GLU A 20 15.12 -14.55 5.78
CA GLU A 20 15.40 -13.53 4.74
C GLU A 20 16.25 -12.38 5.29
N ARG A 21 16.04 -12.01 6.56
CA ARG A 21 16.79 -10.95 7.24
C ARG A 21 18.06 -11.42 7.97
N GLY A 22 18.42 -12.70 7.84
CA GLY A 22 19.61 -13.26 8.51
C GLY A 22 19.55 -13.23 10.03
N LEU A 23 18.36 -13.12 10.64
CA LEU A 23 18.20 -12.97 12.08
C LEU A 23 18.19 -14.34 12.79
N SER A 24 18.87 -14.45 13.92
CA SER A 24 18.76 -15.63 14.78
C SER A 24 17.51 -15.57 15.65
N MET A 25 16.98 -16.72 16.07
CA MET A 25 15.85 -16.75 16.99
C MET A 25 16.15 -16.03 18.31
N ALA A 26 17.39 -16.14 18.80
CA ALA A 26 17.83 -15.43 20.00
C ALA A 26 17.83 -13.91 19.80
N LYS A 27 18.21 -13.43 18.60
CA LYS A 27 18.16 -12.00 18.27
C LYS A 27 16.73 -11.47 18.25
N VAL A 28 15.78 -12.25 17.71
CA VAL A 28 14.35 -11.89 17.70
C VAL A 28 13.74 -12.00 19.12
N GLY A 29 14.19 -12.96 19.93
CA GLY A 29 13.77 -13.10 21.33
C GLY A 29 14.22 -11.95 22.23
N GLY A 30 15.46 -11.51 22.06
CA GLY A 30 16.06 -10.49 22.91
C GLY A 30 15.95 -10.88 24.39
N LYS A 31 15.46 -9.94 25.21
CA LYS A 31 15.22 -10.14 26.65
C LYS A 31 13.78 -10.53 26.99
N ASP A 32 12.88 -10.54 26.00
CA ASP A 32 11.43 -10.64 26.25
C ASP A 32 10.88 -12.06 26.19
N PHE A 33 11.53 -12.93 25.39
CA PHE A 33 11.18 -14.35 25.30
C PHE A 33 12.36 -15.18 24.81
N THR A 34 12.33 -16.47 25.13
CA THR A 34 13.45 -17.37 24.85
C THR A 34 13.50 -17.80 23.39
N ARG A 35 14.69 -18.20 22.93
CA ARG A 35 14.87 -18.91 21.65
C ARG A 35 13.95 -20.12 21.54
N ALA A 36 13.80 -20.88 22.63
CA ALA A 36 12.94 -22.07 22.66
C ALA A 36 11.47 -21.71 22.42
N PHE A 37 10.98 -20.64 23.05
CA PHE A 37 9.63 -20.14 22.82
C PHE A 37 9.41 -19.74 21.35
N LEU A 38 10.31 -18.94 20.77
CA LEU A 38 10.20 -18.55 19.36
C LEU A 38 10.25 -19.77 18.42
N SER A 39 11.06 -20.79 18.75
CA SER A 39 11.07 -22.05 18.00
C SER A 39 9.73 -22.77 18.05
N GLN A 40 9.02 -22.76 19.18
CA GLN A 40 7.68 -23.36 19.28
C GLN A 40 6.66 -22.56 18.46
N VAL A 41 6.75 -21.22 18.47
CA VAL A 41 5.92 -20.35 17.62
C VAL A 41 6.16 -20.63 16.13
N GLU A 42 7.42 -20.70 15.69
CA GLU A 42 7.77 -20.98 14.29
C GLU A 42 7.31 -22.37 13.81
N LEU A 43 7.13 -23.32 14.73
CA LEU A 43 6.60 -24.66 14.47
C LEU A 43 5.07 -24.76 14.60
N GLY A 44 4.39 -23.65 14.92
CA GLY A 44 2.95 -23.64 15.16
C GLY A 44 2.51 -24.33 16.46
N LYS A 45 3.45 -24.61 17.37
CA LYS A 45 3.21 -25.32 18.63
C LYS A 45 2.90 -24.40 19.81
N ALA A 46 3.12 -23.10 19.66
CA ALA A 46 2.82 -22.10 20.67
C ALA A 46 2.15 -20.87 20.04
N GLN A 47 1.10 -20.36 20.69
CA GLN A 47 0.43 -19.14 20.29
C GLN A 47 1.05 -17.93 21.04
N PRO A 48 1.68 -16.97 20.35
CA PRO A 48 2.18 -15.76 20.99
C PRO A 48 1.03 -14.84 21.41
N SER A 49 1.18 -14.13 22.53
CA SER A 49 0.26 -13.06 22.89
C SER A 49 0.42 -11.86 21.95
N THR A 50 -0.59 -11.00 21.87
CA THR A 50 -0.54 -9.77 21.05
C THR A 50 0.68 -8.89 21.39
N ARG A 51 1.06 -8.81 22.67
CA ARG A 51 2.27 -8.07 23.11
C ARG A 51 3.54 -8.67 22.51
N VAL A 52 3.68 -9.99 22.56
CA VAL A 52 4.84 -10.69 22.00
C VAL A 52 4.87 -10.54 20.47
N LEU A 53 3.71 -10.62 19.82
CA LEU A 53 3.60 -10.48 18.38
C LEU A 53 4.02 -9.09 17.89
N ARG A 54 3.66 -8.01 18.61
CA ARG A 54 4.17 -6.65 18.34
C ARG A 54 5.69 -6.56 18.44
N LEU A 55 6.29 -7.20 19.44
CA LEU A 55 7.76 -7.22 19.60
C LEU A 55 8.45 -7.99 18.46
N VAL A 56 7.88 -9.13 18.06
CA VAL A 56 8.35 -9.91 16.91
C VAL A 56 8.26 -9.07 15.64
N ALA A 57 7.11 -8.44 15.38
CA ALA A 57 6.87 -7.60 14.21
C ALA A 57 7.90 -6.45 14.12
N ALA A 58 8.09 -5.71 15.22
CA ALA A 58 9.07 -4.62 15.27
C ALA A 58 10.52 -5.10 14.99
N ARG A 59 10.94 -6.24 15.56
CA ARG A 59 12.30 -6.79 15.34
C ARG A 59 12.50 -7.38 13.96
N LEU A 60 11.44 -7.96 13.42
CA LEU A 60 11.36 -8.41 12.05
C LEU A 60 10.98 -7.28 11.10
N GLY A 61 11.01 -6.00 11.52
CA GLY A 61 10.65 -4.80 10.75
C GLY A 61 9.48 -5.01 9.79
N THR A 62 8.37 -5.49 10.32
CA THR A 62 7.11 -5.80 9.62
C THR A 62 5.94 -5.44 10.52
N GLU A 63 4.71 -5.50 9.99
CA GLU A 63 3.48 -5.24 10.74
C GLU A 63 2.91 -6.51 11.40
N VAL A 64 2.15 -6.33 12.48
CA VAL A 64 1.47 -7.44 13.18
C VAL A 64 0.42 -8.07 12.29
N GLU A 65 -0.32 -7.25 11.56
CA GLU A 65 -1.33 -7.62 10.59
C GLU A 65 -0.74 -8.54 9.52
N TYR A 66 0.48 -8.25 9.02
CA TYR A 66 1.16 -9.15 8.09
C TYR A 66 1.47 -10.51 8.72
N LEU A 67 1.96 -10.53 9.96
CA LEU A 67 2.27 -11.78 10.65
C LEU A 67 1.03 -12.65 10.86
N LEU A 68 -0.14 -12.04 11.08
CA LEU A 68 -1.41 -12.74 11.27
C LEU A 68 -2.03 -13.18 9.92
N GLU A 69 -2.18 -12.25 8.99
CA GLU A 69 -3.06 -12.41 7.83
C GLU A 69 -2.32 -12.83 6.55
N GLY A 70 -1.02 -12.53 6.47
CA GLY A 70 -0.15 -12.93 5.34
C GLY A 70 -0.25 -12.03 4.14
N ARG A 71 -1.05 -11.00 4.31
CA ARG A 71 -1.23 -9.86 3.47
C ARG A 71 -0.66 -8.71 4.27
N GLU A 72 0.34 -7.99 3.76
CA GLU A 72 0.67 -6.73 4.41
C GLU A 72 -0.59 -5.89 4.20
N ALA A 73 -1.28 -5.51 5.28
CA ALA A 73 -2.47 -4.69 5.15
C ALA A 73 -2.14 -3.41 4.37
N GLY A 74 -0.89 -2.91 4.48
CA GLY A 74 -0.30 -1.92 3.58
C GLY A 74 -0.33 -2.31 2.10
N ILE A 75 0.27 -3.45 1.70
CA ILE A 75 0.33 -3.89 0.29
C ILE A 75 -1.06 -4.01 -0.33
N GLU A 76 -2.04 -4.60 0.37
CA GLU A 76 -3.39 -4.73 -0.20
C GLU A 76 -4.05 -3.37 -0.46
N ARG A 77 -3.84 -2.42 0.45
CA ARG A 77 -4.33 -1.04 0.32
C ARG A 77 -3.59 -0.28 -0.78
N GLU A 78 -2.29 -0.49 -0.92
CA GLU A 78 -1.47 0.08 -2.02
C GLU A 78 -1.90 -0.51 -3.38
N LEU A 79 -2.09 -1.82 -3.48
CA LEU A 79 -2.60 -2.49 -4.68
C LEU A 79 -4.01 -2.02 -5.05
N ALA A 80 -4.88 -1.84 -4.07
CA ALA A 80 -6.20 -1.27 -4.26
C ALA A 80 -6.15 0.15 -4.86
N LEU A 81 -5.22 0.98 -4.36
CA LEU A 81 -4.98 2.33 -4.88
C LEU A 81 -4.53 2.29 -6.35
N GLU A 82 -3.50 1.49 -6.66
CA GLU A 82 -2.99 1.39 -8.04
C GLU A 82 -4.02 0.85 -9.02
N LYS A 83 -4.76 -0.20 -8.61
CA LYS A 83 -5.84 -0.74 -9.41
C LYS A 83 -6.93 0.31 -9.66
N GLY A 84 -7.26 1.12 -8.66
CA GLY A 84 -8.17 2.25 -8.79
C GLY A 84 -7.70 3.28 -9.81
N ARG A 85 -6.43 3.68 -9.76
CA ARG A 85 -5.80 4.62 -10.71
C ARG A 85 -5.85 4.11 -12.15
N VAL A 86 -5.47 2.85 -12.38
CA VAL A 86 -5.51 2.22 -13.71
C VAL A 86 -6.93 2.18 -14.26
N LEU A 87 -7.92 1.82 -13.45
CA LEU A 87 -9.32 1.76 -13.87
C LEU A 87 -9.90 3.15 -14.19
N LEU A 88 -9.56 4.17 -13.38
CA LEU A 88 -9.95 5.56 -13.65
C LEU A 88 -9.46 6.01 -15.01
N ALA A 89 -8.20 5.74 -15.29
CA ALA A 89 -7.57 6.25 -16.47
C ALA A 89 -8.00 5.49 -17.75
N ARG A 90 -8.48 4.25 -17.61
CA ARG A 90 -9.21 3.52 -18.67
C ARG A 90 -10.65 3.99 -18.86
N GLY A 91 -11.13 4.98 -18.09
CA GLY A 91 -12.50 5.47 -18.17
C GLY A 91 -13.53 4.58 -17.48
N ASP A 92 -13.12 3.74 -16.52
CA ASP A 92 -13.97 2.81 -15.76
C ASP A 92 -14.22 3.28 -14.30
N PRO A 93 -14.83 4.47 -14.05
CA PRO A 93 -14.91 5.05 -12.71
C PRO A 93 -15.73 4.21 -11.71
N ARG A 94 -16.74 3.46 -12.18
CA ARG A 94 -17.51 2.56 -11.30
C ARG A 94 -16.65 1.43 -10.74
N ARG A 95 -15.82 0.81 -11.60
CA ARG A 95 -14.92 -0.27 -11.19
C ARG A 95 -13.78 0.27 -10.33
N ALA A 96 -13.30 1.47 -10.63
CA ALA A 96 -12.31 2.15 -9.80
C ALA A 96 -12.80 2.33 -8.36
N LEU A 97 -14.02 2.82 -8.15
CA LEU A 97 -14.60 2.96 -6.80
C LEU A 97 -14.68 1.64 -6.04
N LEU A 98 -14.96 0.53 -6.72
CA LEU A 98 -14.97 -0.79 -6.09
C LEU A 98 -13.56 -1.25 -5.73
N ALA A 99 -12.59 -1.05 -6.63
CA ALA A 99 -11.19 -1.41 -6.40
C ALA A 99 -10.56 -0.60 -5.25
N LEU A 100 -10.94 0.67 -5.10
CA LEU A 100 -10.38 1.58 -4.08
C LEU A 100 -10.83 1.28 -2.64
N ARG A 101 -11.84 0.42 -2.41
CA ARG A 101 -12.43 0.22 -1.07
C ARG A 101 -11.40 -0.08 0.02
N PRO A 102 -10.45 -1.01 -0.15
CA PRO A 102 -9.44 -1.26 0.88
C PRO A 102 -8.59 -0.02 1.17
N ALA A 103 -8.19 0.72 0.14
CA ALA A 103 -7.35 1.91 0.27
C ALA A 103 -8.07 3.06 0.99
N LEU A 104 -9.39 3.20 0.78
CA LEU A 104 -10.20 4.26 1.39
C LEU A 104 -10.33 4.14 2.91
N GLU A 105 -10.18 2.94 3.46
CA GLU A 105 -10.18 2.69 4.91
C GLU A 105 -8.86 3.10 5.58
N SER A 106 -7.81 3.35 4.79
CA SER A 106 -6.52 3.76 5.33
C SER A 106 -6.56 5.16 5.92
N ARG A 107 -5.99 5.27 7.12
CA ARG A 107 -5.67 6.54 7.78
C ARG A 107 -4.21 6.95 7.58
N ASP A 108 -3.44 6.12 6.87
CA ASP A 108 -2.03 6.36 6.65
C ASP A 108 -1.86 7.48 5.64
N TRP A 109 -1.00 8.43 5.96
CA TRP A 109 -0.56 9.44 5.03
C TRP A 109 0.65 8.92 4.22
N PRO A 110 0.68 9.10 2.89
CA PRO A 110 -0.31 9.78 2.05
C PRO A 110 -1.40 8.86 1.46
N LEU A 111 -1.30 7.54 1.65
CA LEU A 111 -2.13 6.52 0.96
C LEU A 111 -3.64 6.79 1.05
N GLY A 112 -4.16 7.06 2.24
CA GLY A 112 -5.59 7.30 2.45
C GLY A 112 -6.07 8.55 1.70
N THR A 113 -5.25 9.60 1.68
CA THR A 113 -5.54 10.82 0.92
C THR A 113 -5.54 10.54 -0.57
N GLU A 114 -4.54 9.83 -1.07
CA GLU A 114 -4.46 9.42 -2.47
C GLU A 114 -5.68 8.61 -2.93
N ALA A 115 -6.17 7.69 -2.10
CA ALA A 115 -7.38 6.93 -2.37
C ALA A 115 -8.62 7.83 -2.44
N ARG A 116 -8.74 8.81 -1.54
CA ARG A 116 -9.87 9.76 -1.51
C ARG A 116 -9.82 10.75 -2.69
N LEU A 117 -8.64 11.16 -3.14
CA LEU A 117 -8.50 11.94 -4.37
C LEU A 117 -8.96 11.15 -5.60
N CYS A 118 -8.55 9.87 -5.71
CA CYS A 118 -9.03 8.99 -6.79
C CYS A 118 -10.56 8.76 -6.70
N GLN A 119 -11.10 8.60 -5.49
CA GLN A 119 -12.55 8.49 -5.29
C GLN A 119 -13.29 9.75 -5.75
N ALA A 120 -12.82 10.95 -5.39
CA ALA A 120 -13.41 12.20 -5.84
C ALA A 120 -13.39 12.33 -7.36
N GLN A 121 -12.28 11.95 -8.00
CA GLN A 121 -12.18 11.94 -9.45
C GLN A 121 -13.18 10.98 -10.10
N ALA A 122 -13.35 9.77 -9.53
CA ALA A 122 -14.34 8.80 -10.01
C ALA A 122 -15.77 9.33 -9.83
N MET A 123 -16.08 9.96 -8.69
CA MET A 123 -17.38 10.59 -8.43
C MET A 123 -17.69 11.68 -9.45
N ARG A 124 -16.71 12.53 -9.79
CA ARG A 124 -16.88 13.55 -10.84
C ARG A 124 -17.17 12.95 -12.20
N ALA A 125 -16.40 11.93 -12.60
CA ALA A 125 -16.62 11.21 -13.87
C ALA A 125 -18.01 10.56 -13.95
N LEU A 126 -18.63 10.27 -12.81
CA LEU A 126 -20.00 9.75 -12.70
C LEU A 126 -21.08 10.85 -12.57
N GLY A 127 -20.70 12.13 -12.66
CA GLY A 127 -21.61 13.27 -12.50
C GLY A 127 -21.97 13.58 -11.04
N ARG A 128 -21.36 12.91 -10.06
CA ARG A 128 -21.59 13.13 -8.62
C ARG A 128 -20.71 14.26 -8.09
N ILE A 129 -20.93 15.46 -8.62
CA ILE A 129 -20.06 16.63 -8.37
C ILE A 129 -20.06 17.02 -6.89
N ASP A 130 -21.23 17.10 -6.25
CA ASP A 130 -21.34 17.52 -4.85
C ASP A 130 -20.63 16.56 -3.88
N ASP A 131 -20.72 15.25 -4.16
CA ASP A 131 -20.02 14.24 -3.37
C ASP A 131 -18.51 14.39 -3.50
N ALA A 132 -18.02 14.61 -4.72
CA ALA A 132 -16.61 14.82 -4.98
C ALA A 132 -16.09 16.09 -4.30
N THR A 133 -16.82 17.21 -4.39
CA THR A 133 -16.45 18.48 -3.75
C THR A 133 -16.30 18.31 -2.23
N ARG A 134 -17.25 17.63 -1.58
CA ARG A 134 -17.17 17.35 -0.13
C ARG A 134 -15.93 16.54 0.25
N VAL A 135 -15.57 15.54 -0.56
CA VAL A 135 -14.35 14.74 -0.33
C VAL A 135 -13.11 15.63 -0.48
N LEU A 136 -13.02 16.42 -1.56
CA LEU A 136 -11.88 17.29 -1.82
C LEU A 136 -11.69 18.35 -0.74
N ASP A 137 -12.77 18.99 -0.27
CA ASP A 137 -12.68 20.02 0.77
C ASP A 137 -12.18 19.46 2.12
N ASN A 138 -12.48 18.20 2.42
CA ASN A 138 -11.92 17.53 3.58
C ASN A 138 -10.43 17.22 3.38
N GLU A 139 -10.05 16.70 2.21
CA GLU A 139 -8.64 16.39 1.94
C GLU A 139 -7.76 17.64 1.83
N LYS A 140 -8.27 18.78 1.33
CA LYS A 140 -7.53 20.05 1.33
C LYS A 140 -7.03 20.42 2.72
N LYS A 141 -7.83 20.18 3.77
CA LYS A 141 -7.43 20.46 5.16
C LYS A 141 -6.26 19.58 5.59
N VAL A 142 -6.31 18.29 5.24
CA VAL A 142 -5.23 17.32 5.54
C VAL A 142 -3.96 17.70 4.79
N ILE A 143 -4.07 17.89 3.47
CA ILE A 143 -2.95 18.27 2.58
C ILE A 143 -2.29 19.58 3.04
N TRP A 144 -3.09 20.57 3.47
CA TRP A 144 -2.59 21.82 4.01
C TRP A 144 -1.74 21.63 5.27
N VAL A 145 -2.18 20.77 6.21
CA VAL A 145 -1.41 20.44 7.43
C VAL A 145 -0.07 19.79 7.07
N HIS A 146 -0.06 18.91 6.08
CA HIS A 146 1.15 18.25 5.59
C HIS A 146 2.03 19.14 4.69
N ARG A 147 1.58 20.36 4.34
CA ARG A 147 2.28 21.32 3.48
C ARG A 147 2.66 20.75 2.11
N ASP A 148 1.82 19.87 1.58
CA ASP A 148 2.09 19.17 0.33
C ASP A 148 1.53 19.94 -0.87
N ARG A 149 2.42 20.71 -1.52
CA ARG A 149 2.05 21.51 -2.68
C ARG A 149 1.63 20.66 -3.88
N GLN A 150 2.27 19.52 -4.11
CA GLN A 150 1.99 18.67 -5.27
C GLN A 150 0.60 18.04 -5.16
N ARG A 151 0.25 17.52 -3.98
CA ARG A 151 -1.09 16.95 -3.74
C ARG A 151 -2.16 18.04 -3.75
N MET A 152 -1.85 19.27 -3.33
CA MET A 152 -2.77 20.41 -3.47
C MET A 152 -2.99 20.79 -4.94
N GLU A 153 -1.95 20.84 -5.77
CA GLU A 153 -2.06 21.05 -7.21
C GLU A 153 -2.93 19.99 -7.87
N ARG A 154 -2.79 18.73 -7.45
CA ARG A 154 -3.63 17.62 -7.91
C ARG A 154 -5.10 17.79 -7.52
N VAL A 155 -5.41 18.28 -6.31
CA VAL A 155 -6.79 18.62 -5.93
C VAL A 155 -7.37 19.62 -6.93
N TYR A 156 -6.65 20.70 -7.24
CA TYR A 156 -7.14 21.72 -8.17
C TYR A 156 -7.30 21.17 -9.60
N ALA A 157 -6.44 20.27 -10.05
CA ALA A 157 -6.59 19.58 -11.33
C ALA A 157 -7.90 18.77 -11.38
N ILE A 158 -8.19 18.02 -10.32
CA ILE A 158 -9.45 17.28 -10.19
C ILE A 158 -10.65 18.25 -10.20
N GLU A 159 -10.53 19.40 -9.52
CA GLU A 159 -11.59 20.42 -9.49
C GLU A 159 -11.89 21.04 -10.85
N ARG A 160 -10.87 21.18 -11.70
CA ARG A 160 -11.01 21.62 -13.09
C ARG A 160 -11.52 20.53 -14.03
N GLY A 161 -11.62 19.29 -13.55
CA GLY A 161 -12.05 18.13 -14.34
C GLY A 161 -10.97 17.60 -15.26
N GLU A 162 -9.70 17.85 -14.96
CA GLU A 162 -8.58 17.30 -15.72
C GLU A 162 -8.55 15.77 -15.57
N GLN A 163 -8.36 15.08 -16.69
CA GLN A 163 -8.19 13.63 -16.69
C GLN A 163 -6.78 13.27 -16.25
N PRO A 164 -6.59 12.15 -15.55
CA PRO A 164 -5.27 11.70 -15.17
C PRO A 164 -4.55 11.23 -16.44
N THR A 165 -3.39 11.82 -16.73
CA THR A 165 -2.49 11.30 -17.77
C THR A 165 -1.95 9.96 -17.30
N ILE A 166 -2.21 8.90 -18.08
CA ILE A 166 -1.52 7.62 -17.90
C ILE A 166 -0.14 7.78 -18.53
N PRO A 167 0.95 7.59 -17.79
CA PRO A 167 2.25 7.43 -18.42
C PRO A 167 2.22 6.19 -19.31
N ASP A 168 2.77 6.26 -20.52
CA ASP A 168 2.79 5.12 -21.46
C ASP A 168 3.35 3.83 -20.84
N ASP A 169 4.27 3.98 -19.87
CA ASP A 169 4.71 2.94 -18.96
C ASP A 169 4.54 3.38 -17.49
N PRO A 170 3.44 2.94 -16.83
CA PRO A 170 3.18 3.28 -15.43
C PRO A 170 4.24 2.75 -14.47
N VAL A 171 4.86 1.61 -14.77
CA VAL A 171 5.94 1.04 -13.95
C VAL A 171 7.15 1.97 -14.02
N GLN A 172 7.56 2.32 -15.24
CA GLN A 172 8.71 3.19 -15.46
C GLN A 172 8.49 4.59 -14.86
N ALA A 173 7.28 5.14 -14.98
CA ALA A 173 6.94 6.43 -14.38
C ALA A 173 7.07 6.41 -12.85
N HIS A 174 6.65 5.33 -12.19
CA HIS A 174 6.84 5.18 -10.75
C HIS A 174 8.31 5.01 -10.39
N LEU A 175 9.12 4.26 -11.15
CA LEU A 175 10.56 4.17 -10.93
C LEU A 175 11.25 5.55 -11.04
N GLU A 176 10.90 6.35 -12.05
CA GLU A 176 11.45 7.69 -12.22
C GLU A 176 11.06 8.67 -11.10
N LEU A 177 9.84 8.54 -10.58
CA LEU A 177 9.37 9.33 -9.45
C LEU A 177 10.08 8.90 -8.16
N ALA A 178 10.35 7.60 -7.98
CA ALA A 178 11.15 7.09 -6.87
C ALA A 178 12.59 7.66 -6.91
N ASP A 179 13.23 7.65 -8.07
CA ASP A 179 14.58 8.22 -8.27
C ASP A 179 14.62 9.74 -8.05
N ARG A 180 13.52 10.45 -8.34
CA ARG A 180 13.39 11.88 -8.02
C ARG A 180 13.23 12.12 -6.52
N ALA A 181 12.41 11.33 -5.84
CA ALA A 181 12.19 11.43 -4.40
C ALA A 181 13.47 11.09 -3.60
N GLN A 182 14.22 10.07 -4.04
CA GLN A 182 15.54 9.71 -3.52
C GLN A 182 16.51 10.90 -3.59
N ARG A 183 16.61 11.56 -4.76
CA ARG A 183 17.46 12.75 -4.95
C ARG A 183 17.06 13.95 -4.08
N GLN A 184 15.79 14.01 -3.67
CA GLN A 184 15.25 15.05 -2.80
C GLN A 184 15.32 14.69 -1.30
N ALA A 185 15.91 13.53 -0.96
CA ALA A 185 15.93 12.97 0.39
C ALA A 185 14.52 12.82 1.02
N ASN A 186 13.51 12.59 0.18
CA ASN A 186 12.13 12.39 0.61
C ASN A 186 11.81 10.88 0.66
N GLY A 187 12.33 10.22 1.70
CA GLY A 187 12.24 8.77 1.88
C GLY A 187 10.81 8.19 1.87
N PRO A 188 9.79 8.86 2.43
CA PRO A 188 8.40 8.39 2.35
C PRO A 188 7.86 8.30 0.91
N ASP A 189 8.09 9.31 0.09
CA ASP A 189 7.61 9.33 -1.31
C ASP A 189 8.44 8.35 -2.20
N GLU A 190 9.74 8.20 -1.93
CA GLU A 190 10.58 7.21 -2.61
C GLU A 190 10.03 5.79 -2.43
N LEU A 191 9.74 5.42 -1.18
CA LEU A 191 9.26 4.09 -0.83
C LEU A 191 7.86 3.83 -1.41
N GLU A 192 6.98 4.85 -1.45
CA GLU A 192 5.67 4.77 -2.10
C GLU A 192 5.80 4.42 -3.58
N HIS A 193 6.69 5.11 -4.29
CA HIS A 193 6.87 4.91 -5.72
C HIS A 193 7.51 3.57 -6.08
N TYR A 194 8.50 3.09 -5.30
CA TYR A 194 9.04 1.74 -5.49
C TYR A 194 7.99 0.65 -5.27
N ARG A 195 7.14 0.81 -4.24
CA ARG A 195 6.05 -0.14 -3.97
C ARG A 195 5.03 -0.14 -5.10
N ALA A 196 4.62 1.03 -5.59
CA ALA A 196 3.71 1.15 -6.72
C ALA A 196 4.26 0.46 -7.98
N ALA A 197 5.54 0.66 -8.31
CA ALA A 197 6.19 -0.01 -9.44
C ALA A 197 6.19 -1.55 -9.29
N ARG A 198 6.53 -2.06 -8.10
CA ARG A 198 6.50 -3.51 -7.81
C ARG A 198 5.10 -4.09 -7.98
N VAL A 199 4.10 -3.40 -7.45
CA VAL A 199 2.69 -3.78 -7.51
C VAL A 199 2.17 -3.84 -8.95
N LEU A 200 2.53 -2.87 -9.78
CA LEU A 200 2.14 -2.84 -11.20
C LEU A 200 2.79 -3.99 -11.99
N LEU A 201 4.04 -4.33 -11.69
CA LEU A 201 4.73 -5.50 -12.25
C LEU A 201 4.05 -6.81 -11.85
N GLU A 202 3.70 -6.98 -10.58
CA GLU A 202 2.98 -8.15 -10.06
C GLU A 202 1.57 -8.28 -10.69
N ALA A 203 0.90 -7.15 -10.96
CA ALA A 203 -0.41 -7.11 -11.61
C ALA A 203 -0.36 -7.33 -13.14
N GLY A 204 0.83 -7.48 -13.73
CA GLY A 204 1.02 -7.62 -15.18
C GLY A 204 0.67 -6.36 -15.98
N VAL A 205 0.59 -5.20 -15.32
CA VAL A 205 0.36 -3.90 -15.95
C VAL A 205 1.69 -3.37 -16.47
N THR A 206 2.10 -3.85 -17.63
CA THR A 206 3.28 -3.35 -18.36
C THR A 206 2.82 -2.56 -19.58
N GLY A 207 3.48 -1.42 -19.86
CA GLY A 207 3.31 -0.62 -21.08
C GLY A 207 3.67 -1.43 -22.35
N PRO A 208 3.41 -0.88 -23.55
CA PRO A 208 2.97 -1.65 -24.71
C PRO A 208 3.97 -2.74 -25.12
N ARG A 209 3.45 -3.96 -25.37
CA ARG A 209 4.13 -4.88 -26.29
C ARG A 209 4.13 -4.19 -27.65
N GLY A 210 5.29 -3.67 -28.04
CA GLY A 210 5.46 -3.01 -29.31
C GLY A 210 4.99 -3.88 -30.47
N THR A 211 4.32 -3.23 -31.41
CA THR A 211 4.48 -3.43 -32.86
C THR A 211 4.23 -2.09 -33.52
#